data_AF-A0AAP0RGV4-F1
#
_entry.id   AF-A0AAP0RGV4-F1
#
_cell.length_a   1.000
_cell.length_b   1.000
_cell.length_c   1.000
_cell.angle_alpha   90.00
_cell.angle_beta   90.00
_cell.angle_gamma   90.00
#
_symmetry.space_group_name_H-M   'P 1'
#
loop_
_entity.id
_entity.type
_entity.pdbx_description
1 polymer ?
#
loop_
_entity_poly.entity_id
_entity_poly.type
_entity_poly.pdbx_seq_one_letter_code
_entity_poly.pdbx_strand_id
1 'polypeptide(L)' 'MGLRPELELIKILLARSPALEKMFIERDVSIDKNAELYMTIELMRFRRASSKAEIIYLEPEE' A
#
# COMPACT_ATOMS: atom_id res chain seq x y z
N MET A 1 -1.59 16.27 -5.30
CA MET A 1 -2.87 15.68 -4.84
C MET A 1 -2.87 14.25 -5.33
N GLY A 2 -2.94 13.25 -4.45
CA GLY A 2 -2.85 11.83 -4.85
C GLY A 2 -2.14 10.98 -3.81
N LEU A 3 -2.56 11.09 -2.54
CA LEU A 3 -2.03 10.22 -1.48
C LEU A 3 -3.17 9.58 -0.68
N ARG A 4 -4.19 10.39 -0.38
CA ARG A 4 -5.39 9.94 0.34
C ARG A 4 -6.23 8.95 -0.48
N PRO A 5 -6.60 9.21 -1.75
CA PRO A 5 -7.37 8.25 -2.54
C PRO A 5 -6.68 6.89 -2.73
N GLU A 6 -5.37 6.91 -2.95
CA GLU A 6 -4.53 5.73 -3.18
C GLU A 6 -4.43 4.90 -1.90
N LEU A 7 -4.20 5.54 -0.77
CA LEU A 7 -4.20 4.89 0.54
C LEU A 7 -5.56 4.24 0.85
N GLU A 8 -6.68 4.94 0.60
CA GLU A 8 -8.02 4.38 0.83
C GLU A 8 -8.33 3.23 -0.13
N LEU A 9 -7.90 3.30 -1.39
CA LEU A 9 -8.00 2.19 -2.34
C LEU A 9 -7.28 0.94 -1.80
N ILE A 10 -6.04 1.10 -1.35
CA ILE A 10 -5.25 0.00 -0.78
C ILE A 10 -5.98 -0.58 0.45
N LYS A 11 -6.47 0.25 1.36
CA LYS A 11 -7.23 -0.20 2.54
C LYS A 11 -8.48 -1.00 2.15
N ILE A 12 -9.24 -0.55 1.17
CA ILE A 12 -10.44 -1.26 0.70
C ILE A 12 -10.06 -2.63 0.15
N LEU A 13 -9.01 -2.70 -0.68
CA LEU A 13 -8.54 -3.97 -1.22
C LEU A 13 -8.08 -4.93 -0.12
N LEU A 14 -7.27 -4.46 0.84
CA LEU A 14 -6.83 -5.24 1.99
C LEU A 14 -8.00 -5.71 2.87
N ALA A 15 -9.04 -4.88 3.03
CA ALA A 15 -10.21 -5.20 3.86
C ALA A 15 -11.22 -6.13 3.18
N ARG A 16 -11.25 -6.19 1.84
CA ARG A 16 -12.29 -6.91 1.09
C ARG A 16 -11.79 -8.09 0.27
N SER A 17 -10.49 -8.33 0.22
CA SER A 17 -9.89 -9.39 -0.60
C SER A 17 -9.30 -10.51 0.28
N PRO A 18 -10.12 -11.47 0.76
CA PRO A 18 -9.63 -12.56 1.61
C PRO A 18 -8.68 -13.54 0.89
N ALA A 19 -8.71 -13.56 -0.44
CA ALA A 19 -7.81 -14.39 -1.26
C ALA A 19 -6.52 -13.65 -1.69
N LEU A 20 -6.32 -12.40 -1.27
CA LEU A 20 -5.15 -11.63 -1.64
C LEU A 20 -3.90 -12.20 -0.95
N GLU A 21 -2.87 -12.52 -1.74
CA GLU A 21 -1.58 -12.98 -1.22
C GLU A 21 -0.49 -11.92 -1.36
N LYS A 22 -0.42 -11.23 -2.50
CA LYS A 22 0.59 -10.20 -2.77
C LYS A 22 -0.04 -8.98 -3.40
N MET A 23 0.38 -7.81 -2.93
CA MET A 23 0.06 -6.52 -3.51
C MET A 23 1.37 -5.79 -3.79
N PHE A 24 1.61 -5.49 -5.07
CA PHE A 24 2.77 -4.74 -5.51
C PHE A 24 2.40 -3.27 -5.60
N ILE A 25 3.24 -2.41 -5.03
CA ILE A 25 3.10 -0.96 -5.07
C ILE A 25 4.35 -0.40 -5.73
N GLU A 26 4.19 0.18 -6.91
CA GLU A 26 5.24 0.93 -7.58
C GLU A 26 5.34 2.32 -6.99
N ARG A 27 6.57 2.75 -6.69
CA ARG A 27 6.84 4.06 -6.12
C ARG A 27 6.90 5.09 -7.24
N ASP A 28 6.08 6.12 -7.14
CA ASP A 28 6.25 7.31 -7.95
C ASP A 28 7.36 8.19 -7.34
N VAL A 29 8.40 8.49 -8.11
CA VAL A 29 9.55 9.32 -7.72
C VAL A 29 9.16 10.75 -7.30
N SER A 30 7.96 11.22 -7.65
CA SER A 30 7.43 12.53 -7.26
C SER A 30 6.84 12.55 -5.84
N ILE A 31 6.66 11.39 -5.20
CA ILE A 31 6.09 11.31 -3.84
C ILE A 31 7.14 11.71 -2.80
N ASP A 32 6.75 12.58 -1.88
CA ASP A 32 7.56 12.94 -0.72
C ASP A 32 7.84 11.72 0.17
N LYS A 33 9.12 11.52 0.52
CA LYS A 33 9.56 10.37 1.33
C LYS A 33 8.86 10.29 2.69
N ASN A 34 8.50 11.41 3.31
CA ASN A 34 7.77 11.38 4.59
C ASN A 34 6.31 10.96 4.39
N ALA A 35 5.67 11.42 3.31
CA ALA A 35 4.32 10.98 2.95
C ALA A 35 4.28 9.47 2.67
N GLU A 36 5.28 8.93 1.98
CA GLU A 36 5.42 7.51 1.73
C GLU A 36 5.66 6.70 3.02
N LEU A 37 6.54 7.19 3.90
CA LEU A 37 6.77 6.57 5.20
C LEU A 37 5.48 6.53 6.03
N TYR A 38 4.71 7.63 6.03
CA TYR A 38 3.43 7.71 6.71
C TYR A 38 2.44 6.65 6.19
N MET A 39 2.27 6.53 4.87
CA MET A 39 1.42 5.51 4.27
C MET A 39 1.85 4.10 4.67
N THR A 40 3.15 3.84 4.62
CA THR A 40 3.71 2.52 4.96
C THR A 40 3.40 2.14 6.40
N ILE A 41 3.59 3.07 7.34
CA ILE A 41 3.24 2.88 8.76
C ILE A 41 1.74 2.61 8.93
N GLU A 42 0.89 3.37 8.23
CA GLU A 42 -0.56 3.21 8.32
C GLU A 42 -1.02 1.84 7.78
N LEU A 43 -0.47 1.41 6.64
CA LEU A 43 -0.78 0.13 6.00
C LEU A 43 -0.24 -1.08 6.79
N MET A 44 0.90 -0.94 7.48
CA MET A 44 1.41 -1.99 8.37
C MET A 44 0.48 -2.26 9.56
N ARG A 45 -0.23 -1.23 10.04
CA ARG A 45 -1.16 -1.32 11.17
C ARG A 45 -2.58 -1.70 10.75
N PHE A 46 -2.88 -1.63 9.45
CA PHE A 46 -4.21 -1.89 8.94
C PHE A 46 -4.54 -3.40 8.94
N ARG A 47 -5.71 -3.76 9.47
CA ARG A 47 -6.16 -5.15 9.51
C ARG A 47 -6.53 -5.63 8.10
N ARG A 48 -6.04 -6.80 7.74
CA ARG A 48 -6.24 -7.42 6.42
C ARG A 48 -7.29 -8.53 6.54
N ALA A 49 -8.12 -8.67 5.52
CA ALA A 49 -9.05 -9.79 5.40
C ALA A 49 -8.30 -11.10 5.16
N SER A 50 -7.21 -11.05 4.39
CA SER A 50 -6.28 -12.16 4.21
C SER A 50 -5.15 -12.08 5.25
N SER A 51 -4.93 -13.17 5.98
CA SER A 51 -3.77 -13.32 6.88
C SER A 51 -2.45 -13.53 6.14
N LYS A 52 -2.51 -13.85 4.84
CA LYS A 52 -1.34 -14.09 3.98
C LYS A 52 -0.98 -12.90 3.11
N ALA A 53 -1.82 -11.86 3.07
CA ALA A 53 -1.59 -10.71 2.21
C ALA A 53 -0.31 -9.98 2.62
N GLU A 54 0.62 -9.84 1.68
CA GLU A 54 1.86 -9.08 1.78
C GLU A 54 1.82 -7.85 0.87
N ILE A 55 2.45 -6.77 1.33
CA ILE A 55 2.62 -5.54 0.55
C ILE A 55 4.10 -5.47 0.17
N ILE A 56 4.39 -5.38 -1.12
CA ILE A 56 5.73 -5.37 -1.68
C ILE A 56 5.92 -4.05 -2.44
N TYR A 57 6.86 -3.23 -1.98
CA TYR A 57 7.23 -2.01 -2.69
C TYR A 57 8.25 -2.34 -3.77
N LEU A 58 7.96 -1.94 -5.00
CA LEU A 58 8.89 -2.05 -6.12
C LEU A 58 9.74 -0.79 -6.22
N GLU A 59 11.03 -0.97 -6.49
CA GLU A 59 11.90 0.14 -6.85
C GLU A 59 11.54 0.61 -8.26
N PRO A 60 11.45 1.93 -8.51
CA PRO A 60 11.25 2.43 -9.86
C PRO A 60 12.44 2.02 -10.72
N GLU A 61 12.17 1.54 -11.94
CA GLU A 61 13.20 1.29 -12.94
C GLU A 61 13.87 2.63 -13.31
N GLU A 62 15.21 2.67 -13.32
CA GLU A 62 16.03 3.87 -13.60
C GLU A 62 15.81 4.47 -15.00
#